data_AF-A0A7V2NM20-F1
#
_entry.id   AF-A0A7V2NM20-F1
#
_cell.length_a   1.000
_cell.length_b   1.000
_cell.length_c   1.000
_cell.angle_alpha   90.00
_cell.angle_beta   90.00
_cell.angle_gamma   90.00
#
_symmetry.space_group_name_H-M   'P 1'
#
loop_
_entity.id
_entity.type
_entity.pdbx_description
1 polymer ?
#
loop_
_entity_poly.entity_id
_entity_poly.type
_entity_poly.pdbx_seq_one_letter_code
_entity_poly.pdbx_strand_id
1 'polypeptide(L)'
;LPNTTNIAFEYIEGEAILMLLNKAGITASSGSACTSGSLEPSHVMKAMGIPYTAAHGTVRFSLSRYNTMEEIEHVIRAVPPVVTQLRKLSPYWGEDSPVADPEKAFAPTYA
;
A
#
# COMPACT_ATOMS: atom_id res chain seq x y z
N LEU A 1 -7.69 -13.57 7.89
CA LEU A 1 -6.51 -13.85 8.73
C LEU A 1 -6.17 -12.59 9.51
N PRO A 2 -6.20 -12.58 10.85
CA PRO A 2 -6.05 -11.36 11.65
C PRO A 2 -4.62 -10.80 11.69
N ASN A 3 -3.62 -11.57 11.23
CA ASN A 3 -2.21 -11.18 11.25
C ASN A 3 -1.73 -10.48 9.96
N THR A 4 -2.63 -10.25 9.00
CA THR A 4 -2.27 -9.69 7.69
C THR A 4 -3.10 -8.46 7.41
N THR A 5 -2.40 -7.37 7.09
CA THR A 5 -3.00 -6.10 6.67
C THR A 5 -2.49 -5.76 5.28
N ASN A 6 -3.41 -5.45 4.36
CA ASN A 6 -3.07 -4.98 3.02
C ASN A 6 -3.54 -3.54 2.88
N ILE A 7 -2.62 -2.62 2.61
CA ILE A 7 -2.86 -1.18 2.55
C ILE A 7 -2.58 -0.72 1.12
N ALA A 8 -3.51 0.02 0.53
CA ALA A 8 -3.34 0.64 -0.78
C ALA A 8 -3.01 2.12 -0.62
N PHE A 9 -1.90 2.56 -1.19
CA PHE A 9 -1.49 3.96 -1.20
C PHE A 9 -1.74 4.56 -2.57
N GLU A 10 -2.55 5.61 -2.63
CA GLU A 10 -2.85 6.23 -3.91
C GLU A 10 -1.67 6.98 -4.53
N TYR A 11 -1.61 6.92 -5.86
CA TYR A 11 -0.73 7.68 -6.73
C TYR A 11 0.76 7.37 -6.56
N ILE A 12 1.11 6.25 -5.94
CA ILE A 12 2.49 5.77 -5.82
C ILE A 12 2.56 4.27 -6.08
N GLU A 13 3.70 3.81 -6.59
CA GLU A 13 3.92 2.41 -6.95
C GLU A 13 4.37 1.58 -5.75
N GLY A 14 3.76 0.41 -5.56
CA GLY A 14 4.05 -0.50 -4.45
C GLY A 14 5.52 -0.93 -4.42
N GLU A 15 6.13 -1.18 -5.58
CA GLU A 15 7.54 -1.56 -5.69
C GLU A 15 8.49 -0.48 -5.16
N ALA A 16 8.19 0.79 -5.44
CA ALA A 16 8.98 1.91 -4.95
C ALA A 16 8.87 2.02 -3.41
N ILE A 17 7.68 1.74 -2.86
CA ILE A 17 7.47 1.68 -1.40
C ILE A 17 8.30 0.55 -0.80
N LEU A 18 8.24 -0.66 -1.36
CA LEU A 18 9.00 -1.81 -0.88
C LEU A 18 10.51 -1.55 -0.92
N MET A 19 11.01 -0.93 -1.98
CA MET A 19 12.43 -0.58 -2.10
C MET A 19 12.88 0.34 -0.96
N LEU A 20 12.08 1.36 -0.62
CA LEU A 20 12.40 2.29 0.46
C LEU A 20 12.21 1.69 1.86
N LEU A 21 11.18 0.85 2.05
CA LEU A 21 11.01 0.09 3.30
C LEU A 21 12.18 -0.87 3.54
N ASN A 22 12.64 -1.55 2.49
CA ASN A 22 13.82 -2.43 2.58
C ASN A 22 15.08 -1.66 2.99
N LYS A 23 15.28 -0.44 2.48
CA LYS A 23 16.37 0.45 2.95
C LYS A 23 16.25 0.82 4.43
N ALA A 24 15.03 0.86 4.97
CA ALA A 24 14.75 1.08 6.38
C ALA A 24 14.78 -0.22 7.22
N GLY A 25 15.20 -1.35 6.63
CA GLY A 25 15.26 -2.66 7.29
C GLY A 25 13.91 -3.33 7.48
N ILE A 26 12.87 -2.89 6.77
CA ILE A 26 11.50 -3.42 6.87
C ILE A 26 11.20 -4.29 5.65
N THR A 27 10.78 -5.53 5.88
CA THR A 27 10.34 -6.44 4.83
C THR A 27 8.81 -6.45 4.74
N ALA A 28 8.31 -6.33 3.52
CA ALA A 28 6.88 -6.39 3.19
C ALA A 28 6.71 -6.97 1.78
N SER A 29 5.47 -7.14 1.34
CA SER A 29 5.13 -7.63 -0.01
C SER A 29 4.24 -6.62 -0.72
N SER A 30 4.24 -6.60 -2.04
CA SER A 30 3.20 -5.91 -2.81
C SER A 30 1.90 -6.73 -2.81
N GLY A 31 0.76 -6.08 -3.03
CA GLY A 31 -0.56 -6.72 -3.01
C GLY A 31 -0.75 -7.75 -4.14
N SER A 32 -1.12 -8.97 -3.74
CA SER A 32 -1.67 -10.14 -4.47
C SER A 32 -1.20 -10.52 -5.88
N ALA A 33 -0.21 -9.89 -6.48
CA ALA A 33 0.42 -10.41 -7.68
C ALA A 33 1.91 -10.15 -7.60
N CYS A 34 2.66 -11.21 -7.30
CA CYS A 34 4.01 -11.35 -7.82
C CYS A 34 3.96 -10.92 -9.29
N THR A 35 4.73 -9.89 -9.63
CA THR A 35 4.92 -9.38 -10.98
C THR A 35 5.14 -10.51 -11.98
N SER A 36 4.08 -10.95 -12.66
CA SER A 36 4.19 -11.89 -13.80
C SER A 36 4.43 -11.13 -15.12
N GLY A 37 5.01 -9.93 -15.06
CA GLY A 37 5.27 -9.07 -16.22
C GLY A 37 4.05 -8.32 -16.78
N SER A 38 2.90 -8.35 -16.10
CA SER A 38 1.70 -7.62 -16.53
C SER A 38 1.55 -6.30 -15.76
N LEU A 39 1.28 -5.20 -16.49
CA LEU A 39 0.93 -3.89 -15.93
C LEU A 39 -0.48 -3.87 -15.29
N GLU A 40 -1.23 -4.97 -15.36
CA GLU A 40 -2.61 -4.99 -14.88
C GLU A 40 -2.70 -5.29 -13.38
N PRO A 41 -3.52 -4.55 -12.61
CA PRO A 41 -3.72 -4.84 -11.19
C PRO A 41 -4.40 -6.20 -10.99
N SER A 42 -4.15 -6.80 -9.83
CA SER A 42 -4.64 -8.14 -9.49
C SER A 42 -6.16 -8.26 -9.66
N HIS A 43 -6.62 -9.38 -10.24
CA HIS A 43 -8.04 -9.68 -10.41
C HIS A 43 -8.84 -9.59 -9.09
N VAL A 44 -8.20 -9.94 -7.97
CA VAL A 44 -8.81 -9.84 -6.63
C VAL A 44 -9.06 -8.38 -6.26
N MET A 45 -8.10 -7.51 -6.50
CA MET A 45 -8.23 -6.08 -6.18
C MET A 45 -9.30 -5.39 -7.03
N LYS A 46 -9.39 -5.76 -8.31
CA LYS A 46 -10.48 -5.33 -9.19
C LYS A 46 -11.83 -5.80 -8.66
N ALA A 47 -11.94 -7.06 -8.24
CA ALA A 47 -13.17 -7.61 -7.65
C ALA A 47 -13.54 -6.95 -6.30
N MET A 48 -12.54 -6.53 -5.53
CA MET A 48 -12.74 -5.78 -4.28
C MET A 48 -13.17 -4.32 -4.51
N GLY A 49 -13.20 -3.84 -5.75
CA GLY A 49 -13.56 -2.45 -6.07
C GLY A 49 -12.52 -1.44 -5.61
N ILE A 50 -11.24 -1.84 -5.48
CA ILE A 50 -10.17 -0.92 -5.11
C ILE A 50 -9.95 0.06 -6.27
N PRO A 51 -9.92 1.39 -6.02
CA PRO A 51 -9.67 2.38 -7.05
C PRO A 51 -8.40 2.09 -7.84
N TYR A 52 -8.42 2.31 -9.15
CA TYR A 52 -7.26 2.11 -10.01
C TYR A 52 -6.05 2.96 -9.56
N THR A 53 -6.31 4.17 -9.07
CA THR A 53 -5.33 5.09 -8.47
C THR A 53 -4.59 4.51 -7.26
N ALA A 54 -5.22 3.56 -6.56
CA ALA A 54 -4.67 2.90 -5.38
C ALA A 54 -4.13 1.49 -5.68
N ALA A 55 -4.57 0.87 -6.77
CA ALA A 55 -4.37 -0.55 -7.01
C ALA A 55 -2.87 -0.92 -7.12
N HIS A 56 -2.09 -0.03 -7.72
CA HIS A 56 -0.65 -0.20 -7.92
C HIS A 56 0.19 0.04 -6.65
N GLY A 57 -0.33 0.84 -5.73
CA GLY A 57 0.36 1.22 -4.49
C GLY A 57 0.09 0.28 -3.32
N THR A 58 -0.20 -1.00 -3.56
CA THR A 58 -0.51 -1.91 -2.47
C THR A 58 0.71 -2.51 -1.79
N VAL A 59 0.66 -2.51 -0.46
CA VAL A 59 1.64 -3.14 0.41
C VAL A 59 0.93 -4.02 1.44
N ARG A 60 1.36 -5.27 1.51
CA ARG A 60 0.91 -6.27 2.48
C ARG A 60 1.94 -6.45 3.57
N PHE A 61 1.50 -6.23 4.80
CA PHE A 61 2.23 -6.57 6.02
C PHE A 61 1.64 -7.85 6.60
N SER A 62 2.50 -8.84 6.86
CA SER A 62 2.12 -10.13 7.44
C SER A 62 2.95 -10.36 8.68
N LEU A 63 2.28 -10.42 9.84
CA LEU A 63 2.92 -10.57 11.13
C LEU A 63 2.98 -12.03 11.57
N SER A 64 3.97 -12.34 12.39
CA SER A 64 4.19 -13.62 13.04
C SER A 64 4.23 -13.45 14.55
N ARG A 65 4.20 -14.57 15.29
CA ARG A 65 4.37 -14.59 16.75
C ARG A 65 5.72 -14.05 17.25
N TYR A 66 6.69 -13.87 16.34
CA TYR A 66 8.03 -13.39 16.69
C TYR A 66 8.16 -11.88 16.55
N ASN A 67 7.16 -11.20 15.99
CA ASN A 67 7.21 -9.75 15.87
C ASN A 67 7.02 -9.08 17.23
N THR A 68 7.69 -7.95 17.44
CA THR A 68 7.60 -7.18 18.68
C THR A 68 6.90 -5.84 18.47
N MET A 69 6.44 -5.23 19.56
CA MET A 69 5.81 -3.91 19.48
C MET A 69 6.77 -2.83 18.98
N GLU A 70 8.06 -2.96 19.31
CA GLU A 70 9.10 -2.04 18.85
C GLU A 70 9.28 -2.09 17.33
N GLU A 71 9.18 -3.28 16.73
CA GLU A 71 9.18 -3.46 15.27
C GLU A 71 7.95 -2.81 14.63
N ILE A 72 6.76 -2.97 15.23
CA ILE A 72 5.54 -2.32 14.74
C ILE A 72 5.68 -0.80 14.78
N GLU A 73 6.17 -0.27 15.89
CA GLU A 73 6.44 1.16 16.06
C GLU A 73 7.48 1.69 15.06
N HIS A 74 8.48 0.87 14.72
CA HIS A 74 9.44 1.19 13.66
C HIS A 74 8.77 1.31 12.29
N VAL A 75 7.88 0.37 11.94
CA VAL A 75 7.10 0.40 10.70
C VAL A 75 6.19 1.65 10.65
N ILE A 76 5.47 1.93 11.73
CA ILE A 76 4.57 3.10 11.83
C ILE A 76 5.35 4.41 11.63
N ARG A 77 6.57 4.52 12.15
CA ARG A 77 7.44 5.70 11.94
C ARG A 77 8.00 5.78 10.52
N ALA A 78 8.31 4.64 9.89
CA ALA A 78 8.98 4.60 8.59
C ALA A 78 8.03 4.80 7.41
N VAL A 79 6.79 4.31 7.48
CA VAL A 79 5.85 4.36 6.34
C VAL A 79 5.48 5.80 5.92
N PRO A 80 5.09 6.73 6.82
CA PRO A 80 4.71 8.09 6.43
C PRO A 80 5.78 8.87 5.66
N PRO A 81 7.07 8.93 6.08
CA PRO A 81 8.09 9.63 5.31
C PRO A 81 8.37 8.97 3.95
N VAL A 82 8.33 7.63 3.86
CA VAL A 82 8.47 6.90 2.58
C VAL A 82 7.36 7.30 1.60
N VAL A 83 6.11 7.25 2.05
CA VAL A 83 4.93 7.63 1.25
C VAL A 83 5.01 9.10 0.83
N THR A 84 5.38 9.99 1.76
CA THR A 84 5.53 11.43 1.49
C THR A 84 6.62 11.70 0.46
N GLN A 85 7.77 11.01 0.54
CA GLN A 85 8.86 11.16 -0.42
C GLN A 85 8.43 10.73 -1.83
N LEU A 86 7.77 9.59 -1.96
CA LEU A 86 7.32 9.09 -3.26
C LEU A 86 6.22 9.96 -3.87
N ARG A 87 5.32 10.48 -3.05
CA ARG A 87 4.26 11.41 -3.49
C ARG A 87 4.82 12.71 -4.07
N LYS A 88 5.95 13.22 -3.57
CA LYS A 88 6.62 14.39 -4.18
C LYS A 88 7.10 14.16 -5.61
N LEU A 89 7.33 12.90 -5.98
CA LEU A 89 7.80 12.51 -7.31
C LEU A 89 6.66 12.07 -8.23
N SER A 90 5.45 11.90 -7.69
CA SER A 90 4.31 11.43 -8.46
C SER A 90 3.70 12.59 -9.26
N PRO A 91 3.57 12.48 -10.59
CA PRO A 91 2.90 13.48 -11.40
C PRO A 91 1.38 13.50 -11.18
N TYR A 92 0.83 12.49 -10.49
CA TYR A 92 -0.58 12.36 -10.19
C TYR A 92 -0.95 12.83 -8.76
N TRP A 93 0.04 13.24 -7.97
CA TRP A 93 -0.14 13.76 -6.62
C TRP A 93 -0.04 15.30 -6.59
N GLY A 94 -1.08 15.98 -6.08
CA GLY A 94 -1.28 17.43 -6.10
C GLY A 94 -2.39 17.89 -5.13
N GLU A 95 -2.86 19.13 -5.28
CA GLU A 95 -3.80 19.78 -4.34
C GLU A 95 -5.18 19.07 -4.26
N ASP A 96 -5.62 18.44 -5.34
CA ASP A 96 -6.88 17.67 -5.42
C ASP A 96 -6.71 16.17 -5.11
N SER A 97 -5.51 15.73 -4.69
CA SER A 97 -5.16 14.30 -4.66
C SER A 97 -5.56 13.49 -3.43
N PRO A 98 -5.75 14.04 -2.21
CA PRO A 98 -6.58 13.31 -1.26
C PRO A 98 -7.97 13.25 -1.88
N VAL A 99 -8.46 12.05 -2.22
CA VAL A 99 -9.80 11.91 -2.78
C VAL A 99 -10.76 12.65 -1.84
N ALA A 100 -11.45 13.66 -2.39
CA ALA A 100 -12.25 14.60 -1.59
C ALA A 100 -13.32 13.90 -0.72
N ASP A 101 -13.71 12.70 -1.13
CA ASP A 101 -14.62 11.81 -0.42
C ASP A 101 -14.11 10.35 -0.49
N PRO A 102 -13.17 9.97 0.39
CA PRO A 102 -12.52 8.65 0.33
C PRO A 102 -13.50 7.52 0.67
N GLU A 103 -14.55 7.80 1.46
CA GLU A 103 -15.60 6.83 1.78
C GLU A 103 -16.46 6.51 0.56
N LYS A 104 -16.77 7.49 -0.30
CA LYS A 104 -17.43 7.21 -1.59
C LYS A 104 -16.52 6.46 -2.57
N ALA A 105 -15.21 6.71 -2.52
CA ALA A 105 -14.24 6.11 -3.43
C ALA A 105 -14.01 4.62 -3.15
N PHE A 106 -14.11 4.21 -1.89
CA PHE A 106 -13.95 2.83 -1.47
C PHE A 106 -14.89 2.51 -0.29
N ALA A 107 -16.11 2.05 -0.62
CA ALA A 107 -17.13 1.59 0.33
C ALA A 107 -17.35 0.07 0.21
N PRO A 108 -16.41 -0.77 0.65
CA PRO A 108 -16.58 -2.21 0.60
C PRO A 108 -17.74 -2.66 1.50
N THR A 109 -18.68 -3.43 0.95
CA THR A 109 -19.70 -4.11 1.74
C THR A 109 -19.08 -5.35 2.37
N TYR A 110 -18.84 -5.31 3.68
CA TYR A 110 -18.46 -6.49 4.43
C TYR A 110 -19.72 -7.28 4.79
N ALA A 111 -19.78 -8.55 4.37
CA ALA A 111 -20.85 -9.49 4.74
C ALA A 111 -20.59 -10.09 6.12
#